data_AF-A0A3D9QVU0-F1
#
_entry.id   AF-A0A3D9QVU0-F1
#
_cell.length_a   1.000
_cell.length_b   1.000
_cell.length_c   1.000
_cell.angle_alpha   90.00
_cell.angle_beta   90.00
_cell.angle_gamma   90.00
#
_symmetry.space_group_name_H-M   'P 1'
#
loop_
_entity.id
_entity.type
_entity.pdbx_description
1 polymer ?
#
loop_
_entity_poly.entity_id
_entity_poly.type
_entity_poly.pdbx_seq_one_letter_code
_entity_poly.pdbx_strand_id
1 'polypeptide(L)'
;MHQILSIEQFQEIKNKGIGFIAITDRYLRKNCVHHPNCSSIQDSNFVQKAITSNCKNGKYIYVDHQLQGLDISSKMKLCGTCFS
;
A
#
# COMPACT_ATOMS: atom_id res chain seq x y z
N MET A 1 11.71 0.46 3.52
CA MET A 1 10.49 -0.23 3.02
C MET A 1 10.26 -1.47 3.86
N HIS A 2 9.05 -1.67 4.36
CA HIS A 2 8.69 -2.90 5.09
C HIS A 2 7.26 -3.33 4.79
N GLN A 3 7.00 -4.64 4.81
CA GLN A 3 5.67 -5.18 4.57
C GLN A 3 4.78 -4.98 5.81
N ILE A 4 3.53 -4.55 5.60
CA ILE A 4 2.54 -4.38 6.66
C ILE A 4 1.81 -5.70 6.84
N LEU A 5 1.90 -6.30 8.03
CA LEU A 5 1.40 -7.66 8.30
C LEU A 5 0.29 -7.71 9.35
N SER A 6 0.02 -6.59 10.05
CA SER A 6 -1.03 -6.52 11.06
C SER A 6 -1.91 -5.30 10.86
N ILE A 7 -3.14 -5.38 11.40
CA ILE A 7 -4.10 -4.27 11.31
C ILE A 7 -3.65 -3.09 12.17
N GLU A 8 -3.00 -3.34 13.30
CA GLU A 8 -2.47 -2.32 14.20
C GLU A 8 -1.38 -1.50 13.50
N GLN A 9 -0.44 -2.17 12.84
CA GLN A 9 0.60 -1.50 12.04
C GLN A 9 -0.02 -0.67 10.91
N PHE A 10 -1.03 -1.23 10.22
CA PHE A 10 -1.70 -0.53 9.14
C PHE A 10 -2.40 0.75 9.64
N GLN A 11 -3.11 0.66 10.77
CA GLN A 11 -3.79 1.81 11.37
C GLN A 11 -2.80 2.84 11.92
N GLU A 12 -1.70 2.42 12.53
CA GLU A 12 -0.64 3.33 12.98
C GLU A 12 -0.08 4.15 11.80
N ILE A 13 0.20 3.50 10.67
CA ILE A 13 0.68 4.15 9.45
C ILE A 13 -0.35 5.15 8.91
N LYS A 14 -1.62 4.76 8.85
CA LYS A 14 -2.70 5.66 8.42
C LYS A 14 -2.83 6.87 9.36
N ASN A 15 -2.76 6.66 10.67
CA ASN A 15 -2.87 7.75 11.64
C ASN A 15 -1.67 8.70 11.59
N LYS A 16 -0.46 8.18 11.35
CA LYS A 16 0.75 9.00 11.15
C LYS A 16 0.64 9.89 9.92
N GLY A 17 0.01 9.41 8.84
CA GLY A 17 -0.20 10.19 7.61
C GLY A 17 1.08 10.52 6.82
N ILE A 18 2.23 9.99 7.23
CA ILE A 18 3.54 10.26 6.63
C ILE A 18 4.00 9.07 5.78
N GLY A 19 4.72 9.34 4.69
CA GLY A 19 5.24 8.33 3.78
C GLY A 19 4.18 7.86 2.78
N PHE A 20 4.28 6.60 2.37
CA PHE A 20 3.47 6.01 1.31
C PHE A 20 3.13 4.55 1.58
N ILE A 21 2.00 4.12 1.04
CA ILE A 21 1.58 2.72 1.02
C ILE A 21 1.59 2.24 -0.43
N ALA A 22 2.47 1.29 -0.72
CA ALA A 22 2.49 0.58 -1.99
C ALA A 22 1.66 -0.69 -1.86
N ILE A 23 0.68 -0.85 -2.74
CA ILE A 23 -0.16 -2.03 -2.85
C ILE A 23 0.26 -2.79 -4.10
N THR A 24 0.65 -4.04 -3.92
CA THR A 24 0.75 -4.99 -5.03
C THR A 24 -0.52 -5.81 -5.13
N ASP A 25 -0.89 -6.17 -6.35
CA ASP A 25 -2.01 -7.06 -6.59
C ASP A 25 -1.58 -8.13 -7.60
N ARG A 26 -1.76 -9.40 -7.22
CA ARG A 26 -1.35 -10.51 -8.08
C ARG A 26 -2.29 -10.69 -9.28
N TYR A 27 -3.55 -10.30 -9.14
CA TYR A 27 -4.61 -10.53 -10.12
C TYR A 27 -4.95 -9.28 -10.93
N LEU A 28 -4.50 -8.10 -10.50
CA LEU A 28 -4.68 -6.85 -11.23
C LEU A 28 -3.37 -6.39 -11.88
N ARG A 29 -3.49 -5.81 -13.09
CA ARG A 29 -2.35 -5.32 -13.89
C ARG A 29 -1.64 -4.09 -13.30
N LYS A 30 -2.09 -3.53 -12.19
CA LYS A 30 -1.62 -2.23 -11.69
C LYS A 30 -1.39 -2.29 -10.19
N ASN A 31 -0.13 -2.48 -9.82
CA ASN A 31 0.35 -2.12 -8.51
C ASN A 31 0.22 -0.60 -8.36
N CYS A 32 -0.13 -0.11 -7.17
CA CYS A 32 -0.44 1.31 -6.97
C CYS A 32 0.17 1.85 -5.68
N VAL A 33 0.64 3.09 -5.71
CA VAL A 33 1.18 3.79 -4.54
C VAL A 33 0.22 4.88 -4.12
N HIS A 34 -0.07 4.95 -2.83
CA HIS A 34 -1.01 5.87 -2.22
C HIS A 34 -0.38 6.62 -1.05
N HIS A 35 -0.90 7.80 -0.75
CA HIS A 35 -0.72 8.38 0.59
C HIS A 35 -1.46 7.52 1.63
N PRO A 36 -0.96 7.44 2.88
CA PRO A 36 -1.63 6.68 3.95
C PRO A 36 -3.09 7.10 4.18
N ASN A 37 -3.40 8.38 3.96
CA ASN A 37 -4.73 8.96 4.19
C ASN A 37 -5.64 8.87 2.96
N CYS A 38 -5.24 8.17 1.90
CA CYS A 38 -6.05 8.03 0.70
C CYS A 38 -7.36 7.28 1.01
N SER A 39 -8.49 7.80 0.53
CA SER A 39 -9.82 7.19 0.72
C SER A 39 -9.95 5.79 0.13
N SER A 40 -9.12 5.43 -0.86
CA SER A 40 -9.07 4.08 -1.44
C SER A 40 -8.35 3.06 -0.53
N ILE A 41 -7.62 3.52 0.48
CA ILE A 41 -6.87 2.70 1.43
C ILE A 41 -7.79 2.37 2.62
N GLN A 42 -8.58 1.32 2.45
CA GLN A 42 -9.58 0.88 3.44
C GLN A 42 -9.09 -0.34 4.22
N ASP A 43 -9.44 -0.36 5.51
CA ASP A 43 -9.09 -1.44 6.44
C ASP A 43 -9.65 -2.80 5.97
N SER A 44 -10.87 -2.82 5.43
CA SER A 44 -11.49 -4.02 4.85
C SER A 44 -10.65 -4.62 3.72
N ASN A 45 -10.15 -3.79 2.81
CA ASN A 45 -9.31 -4.21 1.68
C ASN A 45 -7.95 -4.74 2.16
N PHE A 46 -7.39 -4.12 3.19
CA PHE A 46 -6.16 -4.59 3.83
C PHE A 46 -6.38 -5.96 4.48
N VAL A 47 -7.42 -6.11 5.32
CA VAL A 47 -7.73 -7.37 6.01
C VAL A 47 -7.91 -8.49 4.99
N GLN A 48 -8.73 -8.30 3.96
CA GLN A 48 -8.98 -9.34 2.97
C GLN A 48 -7.69 -9.77 2.22
N LYS A 49 -6.86 -8.80 1.81
CA LYS A 49 -5.65 -9.08 1.02
C LYS A 49 -4.48 -9.53 1.87
N ALA A 50 -4.09 -8.75 2.87
CA ALA A 50 -2.88 -9.01 3.65
C ALA A 50 -3.09 -10.08 4.71
N ILE A 51 -4.24 -10.07 5.41
CA ILE A 51 -4.51 -10.95 6.56
C ILE A 51 -5.20 -12.24 6.10
N THR A 52 -6.44 -12.15 5.59
CA THR A 52 -7.26 -13.31 5.24
C THR A 52 -6.62 -14.15 4.13
N SER A 53 -6.08 -13.51 3.08
CA SER A 53 -5.39 -14.24 2.01
C SER A 53 -3.93 -14.58 2.35
N ASN A 54 -3.44 -14.19 3.53
CA ASN A 54 -2.02 -14.27 3.91
C ASN A 54 -1.11 -13.72 2.80
N CYS A 55 -1.44 -12.53 2.31
CA CYS A 55 -0.75 -11.82 1.22
C CYS A 55 -0.68 -12.56 -0.14
N LYS A 56 -1.45 -13.64 -0.37
CA LYS A 56 -1.46 -14.39 -1.64
C LYS A 56 -2.01 -13.55 -2.80
N ASN A 57 -2.93 -12.65 -2.51
CA ASN A 57 -3.60 -11.80 -3.51
C ASN A 57 -2.88 -10.45 -3.74
N GLY A 58 -1.80 -10.20 -3.02
CA GLY A 58 -1.16 -8.90 -3.00
C GLY A 58 -0.60 -8.55 -1.64
N LYS A 59 0.29 -7.55 -1.61
CA LYS A 59 0.97 -7.09 -0.40
C LYS A 59 0.73 -5.61 -0.19
N TYR A 60 0.77 -5.20 1.07
CA TYR A 60 0.84 -3.80 1.48
C TYR A 60 2.25 -3.54 2.01
N ILE A 61 2.91 -2.52 1.48
CA ILE A 61 4.30 -2.17 1.81
C ILE A 61 4.33 -0.70 2.19
N TYR A 62 4.90 -0.40 3.36
CA TYR A 62 5.14 0.96 3.80
C TYR A 62 6.49 1.48 3.30
N VAL A 63 6.49 2.75 2.88
CA VAL A 63 7.67 3.45 2.36
C VAL A 63 7.75 4.84 2.96
N ASP A 64 8.81 5.05 3.73
CA ASP A 64 8.89 6.12 4.73
C ASP A 64 9.05 7.51 4.09
N HIS A 65 9.94 7.67 3.08
CA HIS A 65 10.19 9.01 2.48
C HIS A 65 10.66 9.06 1.01
N GLN A 66 11.33 8.05 0.47
CA GLN A 66 11.79 8.08 -0.93
C GLN A 66 11.00 7.13 -1.82
N LEU A 67 10.13 7.71 -2.66
CA LEU A 67 9.55 7.01 -3.82
C LEU A 67 10.64 6.58 -4.83
N GLN A 68 11.81 7.22 -4.81
CA GLN A 68 12.94 6.93 -5.71
C GLN A 68 13.54 5.52 -5.53
N GLY A 69 13.30 4.85 -4.40
CA GLY A 69 13.74 3.47 -4.13
C GLY A 69 12.62 2.42 -4.21
N LEU A 70 11.36 2.86 -4.36
CA LEU A 70 10.32 1.96 -4.87
C LEU A 70 10.72 1.71 -6.31
N ASP A 71 11.02 0.47 -6.63
CA ASP A 71 11.33 0.08 -7.99
C ASP A 71 10.06 0.26 -8.85
N ILE A 72 9.81 1.50 -9.29
CA ILE A 72 8.73 1.88 -10.22
C ILE A 72 8.88 1.08 -11.52
N SER A 73 10.04 0.44 -11.77
CA SER A 73 10.22 -0.55 -12.83
C SER A 73 9.23 -1.73 -12.75
N SER A 74 8.62 -1.99 -11.58
CA SER A 74 7.61 -3.04 -11.36
C SER A 74 6.21 -2.75 -11.92
N LYS A 75 6.04 -1.75 -12.81
CA LYS A 75 4.74 -1.28 -13.33
C LYS A 75 3.83 -0.67 -12.25
N MET A 76 4.40 -0.12 -11.17
CA MET A 76 3.63 0.60 -10.16
C MET A 76 3.19 1.97 -10.69
N LYS A 77 1.92 2.32 -10.47
CA LYS A 77 1.38 3.64 -10.77
C LYS A 77 1.20 4.45 -9.49
N LEU A 78 1.40 5.75 -9.58
CA LEU A 78 0.94 6.66 -8.54
C LEU A 78 -0.60 6.73 -8.58
N CYS A 79 -1.24 6.73 -7.42
CA CYS A 79 -2.67 6.92 -7.32
C CYS A 79 -3.03 8.31 -7.85
N GLY A 80 -3.90 8.38 -8.87
CA GLY A 80 -4.36 9.65 -9.43
C GLY A 80 -4.90 10.56 -8.33
N THR A 81 -5.81 10.09 -7.48
CA THR A 81 -6.39 10.90 -6.39
C THR A 81 -5.35 11.41 -5.37
N CYS A 82 -4.23 10.72 -5.19
CA CYS A 82 -3.17 11.15 -4.27
C CYS A 82 -2.20 12.17 -4.88
N PHE A 83 -1.97 12.08 -6.19
CA PHE A 83 -0.89 12.78 -6.90
C PHE A 83 -1.41 13.50 -8.17
N SER A 84 -2.65 13.99 -8.13
CA SER A 84 -3.23 14.88 -9.15
C SER A 84 -2.88 16.33 -8.84
#